data_AF-T0ZRK6-F1
#
_entry.id   AF-T0ZRK6-F1
#
_cell.length_a   1.000
_cell.length_b   1.000
_cell.length_c   1.000
_cell.angle_alpha   90.00
_cell.angle_beta   90.00
_cell.angle_gamma   90.00
#
_symmetry.space_group_name_H-M   'P 1'
#
loop_
_entity.id
_entity.type
_entity.pdbx_description
1 polymer ?
#
loop_
_entity_poly.entity_id
_entity_poly.type
_entity_poly.pdbx_seq_one_letter_code
_entity_poly.pdbx_strand_id
1 'polypeptide(L)'
;MDRLIDGLDPPARLVERLDAAVPEEADPARSDERRFRAGFSADLDRLHDEEKSALADLDRLEREAIGRTGIRSLKIGYNQVFGYYFEVGKTHSGRVPPEFRRRQTLAQGERFTTDGLEAVELRLRELRERLQAVEAEVWGPRG
;
A
#
# COMPACT_ATOMS: atom_id res chain seq x y z
N MET A 1 -8.32 -30.68 -28.71
CA MET A 1 -7.89 -29.97 -27.49
C MET A 1 -9.16 -29.68 -26.69
N ASP A 2 -9.90 -30.73 -26.32
CA ASP A 2 -11.30 -30.61 -25.87
C ASP A 2 -11.72 -31.79 -24.94
N ARG A 3 -10.75 -32.44 -24.29
CA ARG A 3 -10.96 -33.65 -23.47
C ARG A 3 -10.20 -33.61 -22.14
N LEU A 4 -9.99 -32.41 -21.60
CA LEU A 4 -9.27 -32.24 -20.33
C LEU A 4 -10.04 -31.45 -19.27
N ILE A 5 -11.29 -31.04 -19.55
CA ILE A 5 -12.09 -30.21 -18.64
C ILE A 5 -13.28 -30.99 -18.03
N ASP A 6 -13.77 -32.04 -18.68
CA ASP A 6 -14.98 -32.80 -18.26
C ASP A 6 -14.84 -33.64 -16.96
N GLY A 7 -13.66 -33.68 -16.34
CA GLY A 7 -13.40 -34.49 -15.15
C GLY A 7 -13.02 -33.69 -13.90
N LEU A 8 -12.97 -32.35 -13.99
CA LEU A 8 -12.73 -31.49 -12.86
C LEU A 8 -14.09 -31.08 -12.30
N ASP A 9 -14.66 -31.92 -11.45
CA ASP A 9 -15.71 -31.50 -10.53
C ASP A 9 -15.00 -31.05 -9.24
N PRO A 10 -14.60 -29.77 -9.12
CA PRO A 10 -13.96 -29.29 -7.90
C PRO A 10 -14.92 -29.55 -6.74
N PRO A 11 -14.46 -30.18 -5.64
CA PRO A 11 -15.35 -30.45 -4.51
C PRO A 11 -15.99 -29.14 -4.10
N ALA A 12 -17.32 -29.11 -3.88
CA ALA A 12 -18.08 -27.88 -3.67
C ALA A 12 -17.43 -26.94 -2.62
N ARG A 13 -16.79 -27.51 -1.60
CA ARG A 13 -16.02 -26.79 -0.57
C ARG A 13 -14.81 -26.01 -1.11
N LEU A 14 -14.18 -26.48 -2.19
CA LEU A 14 -13.09 -25.78 -2.89
C LEU A 14 -13.64 -24.62 -3.73
N VAL A 15 -14.80 -24.81 -4.38
CA VAL A 15 -15.50 -23.76 -5.13
C VAL A 15 -15.96 -22.64 -4.20
N GLU A 16 -16.61 -22.97 -3.09
CA GLU A 16 -17.03 -21.99 -2.07
C GLU A 16 -15.85 -21.21 -1.48
N ARG A 17 -14.70 -21.86 -1.28
CA ARG A 17 -13.48 -21.21 -0.79
C ARG A 17 -12.84 -20.29 -1.82
N LEU A 18 -12.92 -20.63 -3.11
CA LEU A 18 -12.40 -19.80 -4.20
C LEU A 18 -13.31 -18.59 -4.44
N ASP A 19 -14.62 -18.79 -4.45
CA ASP A 19 -15.59 -17.70 -4.57
C ASP A 19 -15.51 -16.74 -3.38
N ALA A 20 -15.34 -17.24 -2.15
CA ALA A 20 -15.15 -16.35 -1.00
C ALA A 20 -13.78 -15.65 -0.99
N ALA A 21 -12.78 -16.19 -1.67
CA ALA A 21 -11.43 -15.66 -1.64
C ALA A 21 -11.16 -14.59 -2.69
N VAL A 22 -11.76 -14.61 -3.89
CA VAL A 22 -11.35 -13.66 -4.95
C VAL A 22 -12.34 -12.49 -5.05
N PRO A 23 -11.91 -11.23 -4.84
CA PRO A 23 -12.75 -10.07 -5.13
C PRO A 23 -13.21 -10.07 -6.59
N GLU A 24 -14.46 -9.68 -6.83
CA GLU A 24 -15.10 -9.72 -8.15
C GLU A 24 -14.36 -8.88 -9.22
N GLU A 25 -13.55 -7.92 -8.79
CA GLU A 25 -12.76 -7.01 -9.64
C GLU A 25 -11.25 -7.08 -9.37
N ALA A 26 -10.70 -8.25 -9.02
CA ALA A 26 -9.26 -8.37 -8.78
C ALA A 26 -8.46 -8.17 -10.08
N ASP A 27 -7.83 -7.01 -10.26
CA ASP A 27 -6.82 -6.75 -11.29
C ASP A 27 -5.45 -7.21 -10.76
N PRO A 28 -4.88 -8.31 -11.29
CA PRO A 28 -3.59 -8.81 -10.83
C PRO A 28 -2.42 -7.83 -11.05
N ALA A 29 -2.62 -6.75 -11.83
CA ALA A 29 -1.63 -5.68 -12.01
C ALA A 29 -1.65 -4.64 -10.88
N ARG A 30 -2.68 -4.62 -10.01
CA ARG A 30 -2.81 -3.70 -8.87
C ARG A 30 -2.52 -4.44 -7.57
N SER A 31 -1.27 -4.39 -7.14
CA SER A 31 -0.80 -5.00 -5.89
C SER A 31 -1.46 -4.47 -4.60
N ASP A 32 -2.25 -3.39 -4.66
CA ASP A 32 -2.97 -2.79 -3.51
C ASP A 32 -4.44 -3.25 -3.41
N GLU A 33 -4.92 -4.14 -4.29
CA GLU A 33 -6.27 -4.70 -4.18
C GLU A 33 -6.28 -5.88 -3.19
N ARG A 34 -7.24 -5.85 -2.26
CA ARG A 34 -7.43 -6.87 -1.22
C ARG A 34 -7.43 -8.24 -1.88
N ARG A 35 -6.57 -9.16 -1.44
CA ARG A 35 -6.53 -10.52 -1.99
C ARG A 35 -7.76 -11.33 -1.64
N PHE A 36 -8.42 -10.99 -0.53
CA PHE A 36 -9.60 -11.68 0.01
C PHE A 36 -10.83 -10.77 0.02
N ARG A 37 -12.02 -11.33 -0.22
CA ARG A 37 -13.28 -10.58 -0.03
C ARG A 37 -13.43 -10.15 1.42
N ALA A 38 -14.06 -9.00 1.63
CA ALA A 38 -14.42 -8.56 2.97
C ALA A 38 -15.30 -9.61 3.67
N GLY A 39 -15.10 -9.82 4.97
CA GLY A 39 -15.82 -10.82 5.75
C GLY A 39 -15.23 -12.24 5.69
N PHE A 40 -14.17 -12.46 4.91
CA PHE A 40 -13.49 -13.76 4.84
C PHE A 40 -12.69 -14.09 6.11
N SER A 41 -12.04 -13.07 6.71
CA SER A 41 -11.36 -13.17 7.99
C SER A 41 -11.42 -11.81 8.70
N ALA A 42 -11.90 -11.81 9.94
CA ALA A 42 -11.96 -10.60 10.76
C ALA A 42 -10.57 -9.97 10.99
N ASP A 43 -9.51 -10.79 11.04
CA ASP A 43 -8.15 -10.31 11.19
C ASP A 43 -7.63 -9.63 9.92
N LEU A 44 -7.95 -10.19 8.74
CA LEU A 44 -7.61 -9.57 7.44
C LEU A 44 -8.36 -8.26 7.25
N ASP A 45 -9.67 -8.23 7.57
CA ASP A 45 -10.48 -7.02 7.47
C ASP A 45 -9.92 -5.91 8.36
N ARG A 46 -9.57 -6.24 9.61
CA ARG A 46 -8.96 -5.30 10.54
C ARG A 46 -7.63 -4.77 10.01
N LEU A 47 -6.75 -5.64 9.53
CA LEU A 47 -5.45 -5.23 9.00
C LEU A 47 -5.58 -4.33 7.76
N HIS A 48 -6.54 -4.61 6.87
CA HIS A 48 -6.83 -3.73 5.74
C HIS A 48 -7.38 -2.37 6.16
N ASP A 49 -8.20 -2.31 7.21
CA ASP A 49 -8.68 -1.03 7.75
C ASP A 49 -7.55 -0.23 8.40
N GLU A 50 -6.62 -0.90 9.09
CA GLU A 50 -5.40 -0.29 9.63
C GLU A 50 -4.47 0.23 8.52
N GLU A 51 -4.30 -0.52 7.43
CA GLU A 51 -3.55 -0.11 6.24
C GLU A 51 -4.17 1.12 5.58
N LYS A 52 -5.50 1.11 5.38
CA LYS A 52 -6.25 2.25 4.84
C LYS A 52 -6.07 3.49 5.72
N SER A 53 -6.09 3.33 7.04
CA SER A 53 -5.82 4.43 7.97
C SER A 53 -4.40 4.96 7.82
N ALA A 54 -3.40 4.09 7.65
CA ALA A 54 -2.01 4.50 7.47
C ALA A 54 -1.79 5.21 6.12
N LEU A 55 -2.47 4.79 5.05
CA LEU A 55 -2.47 5.51 3.77
C LEU A 55 -3.11 6.90 3.91
N ALA A 56 -4.22 7.03 4.65
CA ALA A 56 -4.84 8.32 4.92
C ALA A 56 -3.94 9.25 5.77
N ASP A 57 -3.03 8.69 6.58
CA ASP A 57 -2.03 9.46 7.31
C ASP A 57 -1.02 10.13 6.36
N LEU A 58 -0.67 9.49 5.23
CA LEU A 58 0.15 10.13 4.19
C LEU A 58 -0.55 11.36 3.61
N ASP A 59 -1.83 11.22 3.22
CA ASP A 59 -2.59 12.35 2.67
C ASP A 59 -2.72 13.50 3.66
N ARG A 60 -2.86 13.18 4.96
CA ARG A 60 -2.88 14.18 6.02
C ARG A 60 -1.53 14.86 6.14
N LEU A 61 -0.44 14.09 6.17
CA LEU A 61 0.92 14.60 6.28
C LEU A 61 1.28 15.50 5.09
N GLU A 62 0.86 15.16 3.87
CA GLU A 62 1.01 15.99 2.68
C GLU A 62 0.30 17.33 2.85
N ARG A 63 -0.98 17.31 3.24
CA ARG A 63 -1.78 18.53 3.45
C ARG A 63 -1.21 19.42 4.55
N GLU A 64 -0.76 18.83 5.65
CA GLU A 64 -0.08 19.56 6.73
C GLU A 64 1.22 20.20 6.24
N ALA A 65 2.03 19.48 5.45
CA ALA A 65 3.24 20.02 4.85
C ALA A 65 2.94 21.17 3.87
N ILE A 66 1.92 21.05 3.02
CA ILE A 66 1.47 22.14 2.14
C ILE A 66 1.03 23.36 2.98
N GLY A 67 0.25 23.15 4.04
CA GLY A 67 -0.22 24.22 4.93
C GLY A 67 0.92 24.95 5.65
N ARG A 68 1.92 24.21 6.13
CA ARG A 68 3.09 24.78 6.84
C ARG A 68 4.06 25.50 5.91
N THR A 69 4.30 24.97 4.72
CA THR A 69 5.31 25.50 3.79
C THR A 69 4.74 26.51 2.80
N GLY A 70 3.43 26.48 2.56
CA GLY A 70 2.76 27.22 1.49
C GLY A 70 3.07 26.70 0.07
N ILE A 71 3.81 25.58 -0.06
CA ILE A 71 4.22 25.04 -1.35
C ILE A 71 3.11 24.13 -1.89
N ARG A 72 2.21 24.71 -2.71
CA ARG A 72 1.07 23.97 -3.30
C ARG A 72 1.45 22.81 -4.23
N SER A 73 2.67 22.81 -4.75
CA SER A 73 3.18 21.74 -5.62
C SER A 73 3.88 20.62 -4.85
N LEU A 74 3.98 20.72 -3.51
CA LEU A 74 4.54 19.67 -2.68
C LEU A 74 3.59 18.47 -2.70
N LYS A 75 4.14 17.28 -2.95
CA LYS A 75 3.39 16.02 -2.95
C LYS A 75 4.20 14.90 -2.32
N ILE A 76 3.54 13.90 -1.77
CA ILE A 76 4.14 12.64 -1.38
C ILE A 76 4.11 11.71 -2.59
N GLY A 77 5.29 11.28 -3.02
CA GLY A 77 5.45 10.23 -4.01
C GLY A 77 5.94 8.94 -3.37
N TYR A 78 5.84 7.84 -4.12
CA TYR A 78 6.41 6.55 -3.76
C TYR A 78 7.32 6.05 -4.89
N ASN A 79 8.39 5.36 -4.54
CA ASN A 79 9.11 4.49 -5.47
C ASN A 79 9.70 3.29 -4.73
N GLN A 80 9.99 2.21 -5.45
CA GLN A 80 10.42 0.95 -4.86
C GLN A 80 11.81 0.99 -4.19
N VAL A 81 12.67 1.93 -4.56
CA VAL A 81 14.06 1.99 -4.08
C VAL A 81 14.18 2.83 -2.80
N PHE A 82 13.45 3.94 -2.74
CA PHE A 82 13.57 4.96 -1.69
C PHE A 82 12.33 5.09 -0.80
N GLY A 83 11.29 4.30 -1.06
CA GLY A 83 10.05 4.37 -0.29
C GLY A 83 9.26 5.64 -0.58
N TYR A 84 8.61 6.17 0.44
CA TYR A 84 7.83 7.40 0.35
C TYR A 84 8.74 8.63 0.51
N TYR A 85 8.44 9.67 -0.26
CA TYR A 85 9.20 10.92 -0.23
C TYR A 85 8.31 12.12 -0.51
N PHE A 86 8.66 13.28 0.03
CA PHE A 86 8.15 14.56 -0.44
C PHE A 86 8.89 14.98 -1.70
N GLU A 87 8.17 15.29 -2.77
CA GLU A 87 8.73 15.92 -3.96
C GLU A 87 8.44 17.42 -3.93
N VAL A 88 9.49 18.22 -4.04
CA VAL A 88 9.41 19.68 -4.04
C VAL A 88 10.09 20.21 -5.28
N GLY A 89 9.42 21.12 -6.00
CA GLY A 89 10.00 21.76 -7.18
C GLY A 89 11.27 22.54 -6.85
N LYS A 90 12.22 22.59 -7.79
CA LYS A 90 13.55 23.18 -7.57
C LYS A 90 13.53 24.65 -7.12
N THR A 91 12.50 25.39 -7.52
CA THR A 91 12.29 26.80 -7.13
C THR A 91 11.90 26.97 -5.66
N HIS A 92 11.42 25.91 -5.01
CA HIS A 92 10.93 25.93 -3.63
C HIS A 92 11.78 25.09 -2.67
N SER A 93 12.78 24.35 -3.17
CA SER A 93 13.58 23.44 -2.33
C SER A 93 14.32 24.17 -1.21
N GLY A 94 14.75 25.42 -1.42
CA GLY A 94 15.35 26.24 -0.37
C GLY A 94 14.37 26.80 0.68
N ARG A 95 13.06 26.58 0.51
CA ARG A 95 12.01 27.06 1.44
C ARG A 95 11.44 25.95 2.30
N VAL A 96 11.91 24.71 2.14
CA VAL A 96 11.45 23.61 2.98
C VAL A 96 11.99 23.80 4.41
N PRO A 97 11.20 23.45 5.44
CA PRO A 97 11.63 23.47 6.82
C PRO A 97 12.83 22.55 7.11
N PRO A 98 13.59 22.78 8.19
CA PRO A 98 14.80 22.02 8.50
C PRO A 98 14.57 20.53 8.81
N GLU A 99 13.35 20.14 9.20
CA GLU A 99 12.99 18.72 9.38
C GLU A 99 12.94 17.93 8.06
N PHE A 100 12.92 18.60 6.90
CA PHE A 100 12.97 17.97 5.58
C PHE A 100 14.41 17.58 5.26
N ARG A 101 14.72 16.28 5.36
CA ARG A 101 16.03 15.72 5.02
C ARG A 101 16.06 15.33 3.54
N ARG A 102 16.94 15.94 2.76
CA ARG A 102 17.08 15.66 1.32
C ARG A 102 17.56 14.22 1.09
N ARG A 103 16.89 13.49 0.21
CA ARG A 103 17.20 12.11 -0.20
C ARG A 103 17.79 12.03 -1.60
N GLN A 104 17.25 12.81 -2.55
CA GLN A 104 17.65 12.74 -3.96
C GLN A 104 17.42 14.09 -4.64
N THR A 105 18.32 14.45 -5.56
CA THR A 105 18.15 15.62 -6.45
C THR A 105 17.74 15.15 -7.84
N LEU A 106 16.69 15.75 -8.39
CA LEU A 106 16.20 15.53 -9.75
C LEU A 106 16.50 16.75 -10.62
N ALA A 107 16.33 16.61 -11.95
CA ALA A 107 16.48 17.74 -12.87
C ALA A 107 15.51 18.90 -12.53
N GLN A 108 14.27 18.56 -12.16
CA GLN A 108 13.16 19.52 -11.95
C GLN A 108 12.77 19.73 -10.48
N GLY A 109 13.41 19.02 -9.55
CA GLY A 109 13.01 19.08 -8.14
C GLY A 109 13.96 18.33 -7.21
N GLU A 110 13.57 18.29 -5.95
CA GLU A 110 14.29 17.59 -4.89
C GLU A 110 13.32 16.70 -4.13
N ARG A 111 13.83 15.54 -3.68
CA ARG A 111 13.10 14.61 -2.85
C ARG A 111 13.59 14.71 -1.42
N PHE A 112 12.65 14.75 -0.48
CA PHE A 112 12.90 14.87 0.95
C PHE A 112 12.16 13.77 1.73
N THR A 113 12.62 13.53 2.94
CA THR A 113 11.93 12.72 3.94
C THR A 113 11.80 13.53 5.23
N THR A 114 10.93 13.08 6.13
CA THR A 114 10.78 13.62 7.49
C THR A 114 10.55 12.46 8.44
N ASP A 115 10.73 12.68 9.76
CA ASP A 115 10.46 11.64 10.76
C ASP A 115 9.01 11.14 10.70
N GLY A 116 8.06 12.05 10.44
CA GLY A 116 6.66 11.70 10.28
C GLY A 116 6.40 10.81 9.07
N LEU A 117 7.08 11.07 7.95
CA LEU A 117 6.95 10.24 6.75
C LEU A 117 7.56 8.84 6.95
N GLU A 118 8.75 8.78 7.56
CA GLU A 118 9.42 7.52 7.88
C GLU A 118 8.59 6.67 8.86
N ALA A 119 7.93 7.30 9.83
CA ALA A 119 7.07 6.60 10.78
C ALA A 119 5.84 5.97 10.09
N VAL A 120 5.18 6.70 9.18
CA VAL A 120 4.04 6.16 8.42
C VAL A 120 4.50 5.04 7.47
N GLU A 121 5.65 5.22 6.81
CA GLU A 121 6.23 4.19 5.94
C GLU A 121 6.57 2.90 6.71
N LEU A 122 7.18 3.02 7.88
CA LEU A 122 7.48 1.89 8.75
C LEU A 122 6.19 1.14 9.12
N ARG A 123 5.16 1.87 9.54
CA ARG A 123 3.85 1.31 9.88
C ARG A 123 3.22 0.58 8.71
N LEU A 124 3.23 1.17 7.51
CA LEU A 124 2.72 0.53 6.29
C LEU A 124 3.48 -0.76 5.97
N ARG A 125 4.81 -0.76 6.12
CA ARG A 125 5.63 -1.96 5.91
C ARG A 125 5.25 -3.07 6.89
N GLU A 126 5.15 -2.76 8.18
CA GLU A 126 4.75 -3.73 9.22
C GLU A 126 3.34 -4.28 8.99
N LEU A 127 2.40 -3.44 8.56
CA LEU A 127 1.04 -3.87 8.22
C LEU A 127 1.03 -4.82 7.03
N ARG A 128 1.81 -4.53 5.98
CA ARG A 128 1.94 -5.39 4.80
C ARG A 128 2.58 -6.73 5.12
N GLU A 129 3.62 -6.75 5.95
CA GLU A 129 4.24 -7.99 6.43
C GLU A 129 3.23 -8.85 7.22
N ARG A 130 2.42 -8.23 8.07
CA ARG A 130 1.36 -8.92 8.82
C ARG A 130 0.24 -9.44 7.92
N LEU A 131 -0.22 -8.63 6.96
CA LEU A 131 -1.20 -9.07 5.96
C LEU A 131 -0.69 -10.31 5.25
N GLN A 132 0.53 -10.27 4.69
CA GLN A 132 1.13 -11.43 4.01
C GLN A 132 1.22 -12.67 4.90
N ALA A 133 1.58 -12.51 6.17
CA ALA A 133 1.65 -13.63 7.11
C ALA A 133 0.28 -14.26 7.38
N VAL A 134 -0.75 -13.44 7.63
CA VAL A 134 -2.12 -13.91 7.87
C VAL A 134 -2.72 -14.52 6.59
N GLU A 135 -2.51 -13.90 5.43
CA GLU A 135 -2.93 -14.45 4.14
C GLU A 135 -2.29 -15.82 3.88
N ALA A 136 -1.01 -15.99 4.19
CA ALA A 136 -0.30 -17.26 4.06
C ALA A 136 -0.84 -18.34 5.02
N GLU A 137 -1.25 -17.97 6.23
CA GLU A 137 -1.89 -18.89 7.18
C GLU A 137 -3.28 -19.34 6.71
N VAL A 138 -4.05 -18.42 6.13
CA VAL A 138 -5.43 -18.70 5.71
C VAL A 138 -5.46 -19.49 4.38
N TRP A 139 -4.50 -19.27 3.49
CA TRP A 139 -4.43 -19.89 2.16
C TRP A 139 -3.41 -21.02 2.02
N GLY A 140 -2.40 -21.07 2.88
CA GLY A 140 -1.33 -22.07 2.83
C GLY A 140 -1.88 -23.50 2.91
N PRO A 141 -1.17 -24.50 2.34
CA PRO A 141 -1.59 -25.89 2.42
C PRO A 141 -1.64 -26.28 3.90
N ARG A 142 -2.86 -26.46 4.43
CA ARG A 142 -3.05 -27.22 5.66
C ARG A 142 -2.73 -28.67 5.28
N GLY A 143 -1.69 -29.21 5.92
CA GLY A 143 -1.27 -30.60 5.74
C GLY A 143 -2.39 -31.61 5.97
#